data_AF-A0A537R149-F1
#
_entry.id   AF-A0A537R149-F1
#
_cell.length_a   1.000
_cell.length_b   1.000
_cell.length_c   1.000
_cell.angle_alpha   90.00
_cell.angle_beta   90.00
_cell.angle_gamma   90.00
#
_symmetry.space_group_name_H-M   'P 1'
#
loop_
_entity.id
_entity.type
_entity.pdbx_description
1 polymer ?
#
loop_
_entity_poly.entity_id
_entity_poly.type
_entity_poly.pdbx_seq_one_letter_code
_entity_poly.pdbx_strand_id
1 'polypeptide(L)'
;MALKTFNPTTPSQRHLVIVDRGELWKGKPVKALTEGLRQKGGRNNTGRITMRYRGGGHKRRYRVVDFKRAKDDAPAVVERLEYDRNRTAFIALIRYPDGEQSYILAPQRLRPGDSVVSGERVDVKPGNAMPLRNMPLGTIVHNVEMKPGKGGQIARSAGTYVQLVGREQGYALLRMTSGEMRMVRAECRATIGAV
;
A
#
# COMPACT_ATOMS: atom_id res chain seq x y z
N MET A 1 9.14 5.82 -9.95
CA MET A 1 8.24 5.57 -11.09
C MET A 1 8.73 6.40 -12.25
N ALA A 2 9.03 5.79 -13.39
CA ALA A 2 9.40 6.53 -14.59
C ALA A 2 8.14 7.13 -15.24
N LEU A 3 8.28 8.30 -15.85
CA LEU A 3 7.23 8.97 -16.60
C LEU A 3 7.46 8.73 -18.09
N LYS A 4 6.38 8.43 -18.82
CA LYS A 4 6.38 8.28 -20.27
C LYS A 4 5.66 9.47 -20.89
N THR A 5 6.37 10.19 -21.74
CA THR A 5 5.86 11.25 -22.60
C THR A 5 5.57 10.70 -23.99
N PHE A 6 4.79 11.44 -24.78
CA PHE A 6 4.42 11.07 -26.14
C PHE A 6 4.80 12.17 -27.11
N ASN A 7 5.12 11.79 -28.34
CA ASN A 7 5.29 12.76 -29.42
C ASN A 7 3.97 13.52 -29.62
N PRO A 8 3.99 14.85 -29.85
CA PRO A 8 2.80 15.69 -29.92
C PRO A 8 2.09 15.56 -31.28
N THR A 9 1.68 14.34 -31.64
CA THR A 9 0.99 14.06 -32.92
C THR A 9 -0.46 14.57 -32.92
N THR A 10 -1.06 14.72 -31.74
CA THR A 10 -2.38 15.36 -31.55
C THR A 10 -2.32 16.40 -30.43
N PRO A 11 -3.24 17.39 -30.40
CA PRO A 11 -3.31 18.36 -29.30
C PRO A 11 -3.48 17.71 -27.92
N SER A 12 -4.22 16.60 -27.85
CA SER A 12 -4.45 15.87 -26.60
C SER A 12 -3.21 15.12 -26.09
N GLN A 13 -2.31 14.70 -26.98
CA GLN A 13 -1.09 13.98 -26.60
C GLN A 13 0.04 14.90 -26.15
N ARG A 14 0.05 16.18 -26.57
CA ARG A 14 1.12 17.15 -26.26
C ARG A 14 1.44 17.26 -24.76
N HIS A 15 0.42 17.19 -23.91
CA HIS A 15 0.56 17.32 -22.46
C HIS A 15 0.31 16.00 -21.72
N LEU A 16 0.06 14.91 -22.45
CA LEU A 16 -0.22 13.61 -21.85
C LEU A 16 1.08 13.01 -21.30
N VAL A 17 1.11 12.83 -19.98
CA VAL A 17 2.17 12.11 -19.29
C VAL A 17 1.54 10.93 -18.57
N ILE A 18 2.06 9.73 -18.83
CA ILE A 18 1.61 8.52 -18.13
C ILE A 18 2.75 7.95 -17.28
N VAL A 19 2.37 7.19 -16.25
CA VAL A 19 3.33 6.40 -15.48
C VAL A 19 3.73 5.19 -16.32
N ASP A 20 5.03 4.94 -16.44
CA ASP A 20 5.54 3.73 -17.06
C ASP A 20 5.23 2.51 -16.20
N ARG A 21 4.79 1.43 -16.84
CA ARG A 21 4.32 0.19 -16.22
C ARG A 21 5.02 -1.04 -16.81
N GLY A 22 6.16 -0.86 -17.46
CA GLY A 22 6.91 -1.94 -18.12
C GLY A 22 7.23 -3.12 -17.20
N GLU A 23 7.57 -2.83 -15.94
CA GLU A 23 7.93 -3.84 -14.92
C GLU A 23 6.72 -4.51 -14.26
N LEU A 24 5.49 -4.01 -14.49
CA LEU A 24 4.29 -4.55 -13.88
C LEU A 24 3.75 -5.74 -14.67
N TRP A 25 3.11 -6.66 -13.94
CA TRP A 25 2.40 -7.78 -14.50
C TRP A 25 1.32 -7.33 -15.51
N LYS A 26 1.40 -7.88 -16.73
CA LYS A 26 0.47 -7.59 -17.83
C LYS A 26 -0.77 -8.50 -17.83
N GLY A 27 -0.74 -9.58 -17.05
CA GLY A 27 -1.80 -10.60 -17.02
C GLY A 27 -3.00 -10.24 -16.14
N LYS A 28 -3.86 -11.23 -15.90
CA LYS A 28 -5.02 -11.10 -15.02
C LYS A 28 -4.60 -11.17 -13.54
N PRO A 29 -5.35 -10.52 -12.63
CA PRO A 29 -5.14 -10.66 -11.19
C PRO A 29 -5.58 -12.05 -10.69
N VAL A 30 -5.16 -12.40 -9.47
CA VAL A 30 -5.53 -13.66 -8.82
C VAL A 30 -7.03 -13.68 -8.53
N LYS A 31 -7.76 -14.66 -9.08
CA LYS A 31 -9.23 -14.73 -8.99
C LYS A 31 -9.71 -14.77 -7.53
N ALA A 32 -9.06 -15.56 -6.68
CA ALA A 32 -9.42 -15.72 -5.26
C ALA A 32 -9.31 -14.42 -4.45
N LEU A 33 -8.41 -13.52 -4.84
CA LEU A 33 -8.16 -12.24 -4.15
C LEU A 33 -8.88 -11.06 -4.83
N THR A 34 -9.91 -11.33 -5.65
CA THR A 34 -10.66 -10.30 -6.36
C THR A 34 -12.15 -10.35 -6.10
N GLU A 35 -12.74 -9.18 -5.92
CA GLU A 35 -14.17 -9.01 -5.64
C GLU A 35 -14.83 -8.03 -6.63
N GLY A 36 -16.14 -8.17 -6.79
CA GLY A 36 -16.94 -7.23 -7.58
C GLY A 36 -17.08 -5.90 -6.87
N LEU A 37 -16.63 -4.80 -7.50
CA LEU A 37 -16.78 -3.46 -6.93
C LEU A 37 -17.97 -2.73 -7.57
N ARG A 38 -19.05 -2.54 -6.81
CA ARG A 38 -20.21 -1.74 -7.24
C ARG A 38 -19.89 -0.24 -7.10
N GLN A 39 -20.05 0.51 -8.19
CA GLN A 39 -19.90 1.97 -8.14
C GLN A 39 -21.17 2.62 -7.58
N LYS A 40 -20.98 3.62 -6.71
CA LYS A 40 -22.08 4.37 -6.08
C LYS A 40 -22.49 5.64 -6.85
N GLY A 41 -21.66 6.11 -7.78
CA GLY A 41 -21.93 7.35 -8.54
C GLY A 41 -22.13 8.59 -7.66
N GLY A 42 -21.46 8.65 -6.50
CA GLY A 42 -21.60 9.77 -5.56
C GLY A 42 -22.90 9.77 -4.73
N ARG A 43 -23.71 8.71 -4.81
CA ARG A 43 -24.98 8.60 -4.08
C ARG A 43 -24.84 7.81 -2.77
N ASN A 44 -25.66 8.16 -1.77
CA ASN A 44 -25.80 7.41 -0.51
C ASN A 44 -26.90 6.33 -0.60
N ASN A 45 -27.25 5.72 0.54
CA ASN A 45 -28.29 4.70 0.65
C ASN A 45 -29.72 5.21 0.34
N THR A 46 -29.99 6.51 0.44
CA THR A 46 -31.29 7.10 0.06
C THR A 46 -31.34 7.52 -1.41
N GLY A 47 -30.31 7.21 -2.20
CA GLY A 47 -30.24 7.53 -3.63
C GLY A 47 -29.89 9.00 -3.92
N ARG A 48 -29.69 9.83 -2.89
CA ARG A 48 -29.33 11.26 -3.05
C ARG A 48 -27.84 11.41 -3.33
N ILE A 49 -27.49 12.38 -4.18
CA ILE A 49 -26.09 12.74 -4.44
C ILE A 49 -25.54 13.43 -3.18
N THR A 50 -24.56 12.80 -2.53
CA THR A 50 -23.84 13.37 -1.38
C THR A 50 -22.42 13.77 -1.75
N MET A 51 -21.87 13.25 -2.85
CA MET A 51 -20.57 13.61 -3.40
C MET A 51 -20.70 13.94 -4.89
N ARG A 52 -20.44 15.20 -5.24
CA ARG A 52 -20.51 15.69 -6.63
C ARG A 52 -19.35 15.16 -7.48
N TYR A 53 -19.48 15.25 -8.81
CA TYR A 53 -18.46 14.90 -9.81
C TYR A 53 -17.98 13.44 -9.75
N ARG A 54 -18.87 12.49 -9.43
CA ARG A 54 -18.59 11.05 -9.38
C ARG A 54 -19.55 10.28 -10.29
N GLY A 55 -19.03 9.55 -11.27
CA GLY A 55 -19.81 8.70 -12.18
C GLY A 55 -19.04 8.36 -13.47
N GLY A 56 -19.54 7.41 -14.27
CA GLY A 56 -19.06 7.14 -15.64
C GLY A 56 -17.70 6.44 -15.81
N GLY A 57 -16.95 6.19 -14.73
CA GLY A 57 -15.62 5.56 -14.84
C GLY A 57 -15.65 4.07 -15.25
N HIS A 58 -14.59 3.61 -15.92
CA HIS A 58 -14.42 2.20 -16.32
C HIS A 58 -14.62 1.24 -15.14
N LYS A 59 -15.33 0.12 -15.37
CA LYS A 59 -15.60 -0.93 -14.38
C LYS A 59 -14.30 -1.46 -13.73
N ARG A 60 -14.33 -1.69 -12.41
CA ARG A 60 -13.16 -2.14 -11.63
C ARG A 60 -13.55 -3.36 -10.81
N ARG A 61 -12.54 -4.17 -10.48
CA ARG A 61 -12.63 -5.23 -9.47
C ARG A 61 -11.84 -4.78 -8.26
N TYR A 62 -12.33 -5.05 -7.06
CA TYR A 62 -11.58 -4.80 -5.84
C TYR A 62 -10.51 -5.88 -5.67
N ARG A 63 -9.31 -5.51 -5.23
CA ARG A 63 -8.26 -6.46 -4.85
C ARG A 63 -8.16 -6.42 -3.33
N VAL A 64 -8.31 -7.58 -2.72
CA VAL A 64 -8.22 -7.76 -1.28
C VAL A 64 -6.75 -7.64 -0.89
N VAL A 65 -6.39 -6.52 -0.28
CA VAL A 65 -5.03 -6.25 0.21
C VAL A 65 -4.99 -6.52 1.70
N ASP A 66 -3.97 -7.26 2.13
CA ASP A 66 -3.63 -7.45 3.52
C ASP A 66 -2.95 -6.19 4.07
N PHE A 67 -3.74 -5.39 4.80
CA PHE A 67 -3.24 -4.24 5.54
C PHE A 67 -2.78 -4.59 6.96
N LYS A 68 -3.05 -5.81 7.45
CA LYS A 68 -2.78 -6.24 8.83
C LYS A 68 -1.42 -6.89 8.98
N ARG A 69 -0.95 -7.63 7.96
CA ARG A 69 0.32 -8.37 8.01
C ARG A 69 0.37 -9.29 9.24
N ALA A 70 -0.73 -10.01 9.50
CA ALA A 70 -0.92 -10.76 10.75
C ALA A 70 -0.20 -12.12 10.78
N LYS A 71 0.30 -12.60 9.64
CA LYS A 71 1.01 -13.88 9.54
C LYS A 71 2.48 -13.68 9.94
N ASP A 72 2.74 -13.88 11.22
CA ASP A 72 4.04 -13.65 11.84
C ASP A 72 5.03 -14.78 11.55
N ASP A 73 6.31 -14.41 11.45
CA ASP A 73 7.48 -15.26 11.30
C ASP A 73 7.42 -16.25 10.11
N ALA A 74 6.51 -15.97 9.16
CA ALA A 74 6.36 -16.70 7.91
C ALA A 74 6.91 -15.86 6.74
N PRO A 75 8.14 -16.14 6.26
CA PRO A 75 8.72 -15.41 5.14
C PRO A 75 7.96 -15.72 3.85
N ALA A 76 7.44 -14.68 3.20
CA ALA A 76 6.74 -14.79 1.92
C ALA A 76 7.60 -14.26 0.78
N VAL A 77 7.58 -14.94 -0.35
CA VAL A 77 8.30 -14.51 -1.56
C VAL A 77 7.40 -13.63 -2.41
N VAL A 78 7.93 -12.52 -2.90
CA VAL A 78 7.25 -11.64 -3.85
C VAL A 78 7.21 -12.32 -5.22
N GLU A 79 6.02 -12.73 -5.68
CA GLU A 79 5.88 -13.34 -7.01
C GLU A 79 5.98 -12.29 -8.12
N ARG A 80 5.23 -11.19 -7.97
CA ARG A 80 5.12 -10.14 -8.98
C ARG A 80 4.49 -8.87 -8.44
N LEU A 81 4.73 -7.78 -9.16
CA LEU A 81 4.08 -6.49 -8.91
C LEU A 81 2.93 -6.29 -9.89
N GLU A 82 1.78 -5.84 -9.39
CA GLU A 82 0.57 -5.63 -10.18
C GLU A 82 0.05 -4.20 -10.07
N TYR A 83 -0.59 -3.74 -11.15
CA TYR A 83 -1.33 -2.48 -11.16
C TYR A 83 -2.71 -2.66 -10.53
N ASP A 84 -3.04 -1.84 -9.51
CA ASP A 84 -4.41 -1.72 -9.02
C ASP A 84 -5.07 -0.41 -9.45
N ARG A 85 -6.29 -0.52 -9.99
CA ARG A 85 -7.14 0.61 -10.37
C ARG A 85 -7.85 1.28 -9.18
N ASN A 86 -7.85 0.65 -8.01
CA ASN A 86 -8.60 1.13 -6.83
C ASN A 86 -7.78 2.05 -5.92
N ARG A 87 -6.46 2.14 -6.15
CA ARG A 87 -5.54 2.97 -5.36
C ARG A 87 -4.42 3.50 -6.26
N THR A 88 -3.64 4.42 -5.72
CA THR A 88 -2.48 5.02 -6.42
C THR A 88 -1.26 4.11 -6.38
N ALA A 89 -1.06 3.42 -5.24
CA ALA A 89 0.06 2.49 -5.04
C ALA A 89 -0.05 1.22 -5.89
N PHE A 90 1.10 0.67 -6.25
CA PHE A 90 1.16 -0.69 -6.79
C PHE A 90 0.99 -1.71 -5.66
N ILE A 91 0.64 -2.93 -6.03
CA ILE A 91 0.50 -4.04 -5.09
C ILE A 91 1.48 -5.14 -5.45
N ALA A 92 2.04 -5.79 -4.43
CA ALA A 92 2.85 -6.97 -4.61
C ALA A 92 2.01 -8.19 -4.27
N LEU A 93 2.01 -9.18 -5.15
CA LEU A 93 1.50 -10.50 -4.83
C LEU A 93 2.63 -11.27 -4.12
N ILE A 94 2.35 -11.71 -2.91
CA ILE A 94 3.28 -12.51 -2.13
C ILE A 94 2.71 -13.92 -1.95
N ARG A 95 3.61 -14.91 -1.88
CA ARG A 95 3.27 -16.29 -1.60
C ARG A 95 4.01 -16.76 -0.36
N TYR A 96 3.25 -17.27 0.60
CA TYR A 96 3.77 -17.87 1.81
C TYR A 96 4.22 -19.32 1.56
N PRO A 97 5.04 -19.91 2.45
CA PRO A 97 5.55 -21.27 2.29
C PRO A 97 4.45 -22.34 2.28
N ASP A 98 3.33 -22.08 2.94
CA ASP A 98 2.15 -22.94 2.96
C ASP A 98 1.27 -22.84 1.70
N GLY A 99 1.69 -22.02 0.73
CA GLY A 99 1.01 -21.84 -0.55
C GLY A 99 -0.07 -20.76 -0.56
N GLU A 100 -0.37 -20.14 0.59
CA GLU A 100 -1.30 -19.02 0.66
C GLU A 100 -0.74 -17.80 -0.08
N GLN A 101 -1.60 -17.09 -0.80
CA GLN A 101 -1.26 -15.88 -1.53
C GLN A 101 -1.98 -14.68 -0.94
N SER A 102 -1.27 -13.55 -0.82
CA SER A 102 -1.83 -12.30 -0.33
C SER A 102 -1.32 -11.12 -1.16
N TYR A 103 -2.15 -10.10 -1.32
CA TYR A 103 -1.68 -8.82 -1.85
C TYR A 103 -1.25 -7.91 -0.71
N ILE A 104 -0.10 -7.27 -0.87
CA ILE A 104 0.38 -6.22 0.03
C ILE A 104 0.59 -4.93 -0.78
N LEU A 105 0.71 -3.79 -0.09
CA LEU A 105 1.23 -2.59 -0.76
C LEU A 105 2.67 -2.89 -1.19
N ALA A 106 3.05 -2.49 -2.40
CA ALA A 106 4.40 -2.68 -2.91
C ALA A 106 5.26 -1.48 -2.50
N PRO A 107 6.13 -1.59 -1.47
CA PRO A 107 7.04 -0.52 -1.12
C PRO A 107 8.04 -0.23 -2.23
N GLN A 108 8.62 0.96 -2.15
CA GLN A 108 9.70 1.37 -3.03
C GLN A 108 10.88 0.39 -2.93
N ARG A 109 11.43 0.02 -4.10
CA ARG A 109 12.55 -0.91 -4.29
C ARG A 109 12.25 -2.39 -4.03
N LEU A 110 11.00 -2.76 -3.73
CA LEU A 110 10.60 -4.18 -3.69
C LEU A 110 10.58 -4.76 -5.12
N ARG A 111 11.20 -5.92 -5.31
CA ARG A 111 11.27 -6.62 -6.59
C ARG A 111 10.70 -8.03 -6.50
N PRO A 112 10.24 -8.61 -7.63
CA PRO A 112 9.94 -10.03 -7.69
C PRO A 112 11.15 -10.88 -7.26
N GLY A 113 10.91 -11.89 -6.43
CA GLY A 113 11.94 -12.75 -5.84
C GLY A 113 12.39 -12.32 -4.43
N ASP A 114 12.11 -11.09 -4.01
CA ASP A 114 12.44 -10.64 -2.65
C ASP A 114 11.61 -11.39 -1.61
N SER A 115 12.20 -11.61 -0.42
CA SER A 115 11.51 -12.17 0.73
C SER A 115 11.03 -11.07 1.67
N VAL A 116 9.74 -11.11 2.03
CA VAL A 116 9.14 -10.20 3.00
C VAL A 116 8.59 -10.99 4.18
N VAL A 117 8.83 -10.49 5.39
CA VAL A 117 8.39 -11.14 6.63
C VAL A 117 7.65 -10.14 7.51
N SER A 118 6.66 -10.63 8.25
CA SER A 118 6.04 -9.89 9.35
C SER A 118 6.44 -10.57 10.65
N GLY A 119 6.69 -9.84 11.71
CA GLY A 119 7.02 -10.45 13.00
C GLY A 119 7.33 -9.42 14.07
N GLU A 120 7.67 -9.90 15.26
CA GLU A 120 8.00 -9.04 16.39
C GLU A 120 9.36 -8.36 16.17
N ARG A 121 10.40 -9.14 15.84
CA ARG A 121 11.74 -8.65 15.51
C ARG A 121 12.18 -9.22 14.18
N VAL A 122 12.20 -8.38 13.16
CA VAL A 122 12.62 -8.74 11.80
C VAL A 122 13.64 -7.75 11.28
N ASP A 123 14.42 -8.15 10.27
CA ASP A 123 15.38 -7.28 9.63
C ASP A 123 14.73 -5.98 9.13
N VAL A 124 15.49 -4.89 9.20
CA VAL A 124 15.08 -3.57 8.70
C VAL A 124 15.24 -3.51 7.18
N LYS A 125 14.38 -4.24 6.47
CA LYS A 125 14.32 -4.31 5.01
C LYS A 125 12.97 -3.80 4.50
N PRO A 126 12.93 -3.09 3.35
CA PRO A 126 11.66 -2.66 2.76
C PRO A 126 10.68 -3.83 2.57
N GLY A 127 9.43 -3.65 2.96
CA GLY A 127 8.39 -4.69 2.90
C GLY A 127 8.25 -5.56 4.14
N ASN A 128 9.24 -5.54 5.04
CA ASN A 128 9.09 -6.19 6.34
C ASN A 128 8.17 -5.37 7.25
N ALA A 129 7.39 -6.06 8.07
CA ALA A 129 6.45 -5.44 9.00
C ALA A 129 6.75 -5.85 10.43
N MET A 130 6.72 -4.89 11.35
CA MET A 130 6.87 -5.15 12.79
C MET A 130 6.16 -4.07 13.62
N PRO A 131 5.98 -4.28 14.93
CA PRO A 131 5.50 -3.23 15.83
C PRO A 131 6.45 -2.03 15.89
N LEU A 132 5.89 -0.82 16.01
CA LEU A 132 6.67 0.43 16.12
C LEU A 132 7.65 0.42 17.30
N ARG A 133 7.34 -0.34 18.38
CA ARG A 133 8.25 -0.52 19.52
C ARG A 133 9.58 -1.15 19.15
N ASN A 134 9.65 -1.98 18.10
CA ASN A 134 10.86 -2.71 17.72
C ASN A 134 11.59 -2.06 16.54
N MET A 135 10.96 -1.09 15.87
CA MET A 135 11.59 -0.35 14.79
C MET A 135 12.66 0.61 15.33
N PRO A 136 13.82 0.73 14.68
CA PRO A 136 14.79 1.77 15.00
C PRO A 136 14.19 3.17 14.81
N LEU A 137 14.64 4.14 15.62
CA LEU A 137 14.25 5.53 15.41
C LEU A 137 14.84 6.05 14.09
N GLY A 138 14.15 6.99 13.47
CA GLY A 138 14.51 7.56 12.17
C GLY A 138 14.07 6.73 10.97
N THR A 139 13.59 5.48 11.16
CA THR A 139 13.16 4.65 10.03
C THR A 139 11.95 5.22 9.32
N ILE A 140 11.97 5.11 8.00
CA ILE A 140 10.86 5.44 7.11
C ILE A 140 9.94 4.23 7.04
N VAL A 141 8.66 4.47 7.31
CA VAL A 141 7.63 3.43 7.38
C VAL A 141 6.36 3.85 6.63
N HIS A 142 5.55 2.87 6.25
CA HIS A 142 4.26 3.06 5.63
C HIS A 142 3.25 2.04 6.15
N ASN A 143 1.99 2.16 5.73
CA ASN A 143 0.90 1.28 6.15
C ASN A 143 0.78 1.16 7.68
N VAL A 144 0.82 2.29 8.38
CA VAL A 144 0.85 2.31 9.86
C VAL A 144 -0.55 2.17 10.44
N GLU A 145 -0.70 1.31 11.45
CA GLU A 145 -1.96 1.16 12.19
C GLU A 145 -2.23 2.36 13.11
N MET A 146 -3.49 2.79 13.24
CA MET A 146 -3.87 3.79 14.26
C MET A 146 -4.23 3.17 15.61
N LYS A 147 -4.70 1.92 15.59
CA LYS A 147 -5.01 1.11 16.76
C LYS A 147 -4.43 -0.29 16.53
N PRO A 148 -3.82 -0.93 17.55
CA PRO A 148 -3.23 -2.24 17.38
C PRO A 148 -4.22 -3.24 16.78
N GLY A 149 -3.81 -3.94 15.71
CA GLY A 149 -4.60 -4.99 15.04
C GLY A 149 -5.74 -4.51 14.13
N LYS A 150 -5.96 -3.18 14.01
CA LYS A 150 -6.98 -2.61 13.13
C LYS A 150 -6.56 -2.62 11.65
N GLY A 151 -5.29 -2.93 11.36
CA GLY A 151 -4.69 -2.83 10.04
C GLY A 151 -4.25 -1.41 9.71
N GLY A 152 -3.32 -1.30 8.76
CA GLY A 152 -2.72 -0.03 8.39
C GLY A 152 -3.73 0.95 7.79
N GLN A 153 -3.68 2.19 8.29
CA GLN A 153 -4.57 3.28 7.89
C GLN A 153 -3.81 4.49 7.36
N ILE A 154 -2.57 4.70 7.83
CA ILE A 154 -1.73 5.85 7.52
C ILE A 154 -0.68 5.49 6.44
N ALA A 155 -0.34 6.46 5.59
CA ALA A 155 0.64 6.34 4.50
C ALA A 155 0.43 5.10 3.63
N ARG A 156 -0.65 5.13 2.84
CA ARG A 156 -1.04 4.05 1.90
C ARG A 156 -1.05 4.47 0.44
N SER A 157 -0.84 5.75 0.16
CA SER A 157 -0.82 6.27 -1.20
C SER A 157 0.59 6.15 -1.78
N ALA A 158 0.70 6.01 -3.10
CA ALA A 158 2.01 5.97 -3.78
C ALA A 158 2.94 7.11 -3.33
N GLY A 159 4.18 6.78 -3.00
CA GLY A 159 5.21 7.73 -2.56
C GLY A 159 5.04 8.27 -1.15
N THR A 160 3.97 7.89 -0.43
CA THR A 160 3.78 8.35 0.96
C THR A 160 4.57 7.51 1.94
N TYR A 161 5.01 8.16 3.01
CA TYR A 161 5.70 7.53 4.11
C TYR A 161 5.47 8.32 5.40
N VAL A 162 5.94 7.77 6.50
CA VAL A 162 5.96 8.38 7.82
C VAL A 162 7.34 8.11 8.41
N GLN A 163 7.86 9.03 9.21
CA GLN A 163 9.10 8.81 9.93
C GLN A 163 8.81 8.53 11.41
N LEU A 164 9.42 7.49 11.95
CA LEU A 164 9.42 7.25 13.39
C LEU A 164 10.44 8.17 14.05
N VAL A 165 9.99 9.17 14.81
CA VAL A 165 10.87 10.21 15.38
C VAL A 165 11.31 9.83 16.80
N GLY A 166 10.37 9.37 17.63
CA GLY A 166 10.62 9.09 19.04
C GLY A 166 9.73 7.98 19.58
N ARG A 167 10.06 7.49 20.77
CA ARG A 167 9.28 6.49 21.52
C ARG A 167 9.24 6.93 22.98
N GLU A 168 8.06 7.15 23.53
CA GLU A 168 7.85 7.63 24.89
C GLU A 168 6.62 6.97 25.51
N GLN A 169 6.74 6.47 26.75
CA GLN A 169 5.63 5.97 27.58
C GLN A 169 4.66 5.00 26.86
N GLY A 170 5.18 4.09 26.02
CA GLY A 170 4.36 3.13 25.28
C GLY A 170 3.71 3.68 23.99
N TYR A 171 4.05 4.91 23.61
CA TYR A 171 3.68 5.54 22.35
C TYR A 171 4.89 5.74 21.44
N ALA A 172 4.64 5.71 20.15
CA ALA A 172 5.55 6.07 19.09
C ALA A 172 5.13 7.44 18.52
N LEU A 173 6.09 8.35 18.40
CA LEU A 173 5.91 9.66 17.80
C LEU A 173 6.24 9.59 16.31
N LEU A 174 5.23 9.85 15.48
CA LEU A 174 5.30 9.74 14.04
C LEU A 174 5.22 11.12 13.37
N ARG A 175 6.13 11.38 12.44
CA ARG A 175 6.07 12.55 11.56
C ARG A 175 5.39 12.17 10.25
N MET A 176 4.21 12.74 10.04
CA MET A 176 3.38 12.51 8.86
C MET A 176 3.90 13.30 7.65
N THR A 177 3.56 12.88 6.44
CA THR A 177 3.84 13.68 5.21
C THR A 177 3.14 15.04 5.19
N SER A 178 2.09 15.22 5.98
CA SER A 178 1.43 16.52 6.17
C SER A 178 2.25 17.49 7.02
N GLY A 179 3.33 17.04 7.66
CA GLY A 179 4.06 17.78 8.69
C GLY A 179 3.47 17.63 10.09
N GLU A 180 2.28 17.03 10.24
CA GLU A 180 1.67 16.71 11.54
C GLU A 180 2.57 15.73 12.32
N MET A 181 2.78 16.03 13.60
CA MET A 181 3.38 15.11 14.56
C MET A 181 2.27 14.41 15.32
N ARG A 182 2.26 13.08 15.28
CA ARG A 182 1.16 12.29 15.85
C ARG A 182 1.69 11.15 16.71
N MET A 183 1.08 11.00 17.89
CA MET A 183 1.35 9.87 18.77
C MET A 183 0.44 8.69 18.42
N VAL A 184 1.03 7.50 18.34
CA VAL A 184 0.35 6.23 18.08
C VAL A 184 0.87 5.20 19.09
N ARG A 185 0.07 4.21 19.48
CA ARG A 185 0.56 3.16 20.39
C ARG A 185 1.77 2.45 19.78
N ALA A 186 2.79 2.17 20.59
CA ALA A 186 4.01 1.51 20.12
C ALA A 186 3.77 0.05 19.68
N GLU A 187 2.65 -0.54 20.10
CA GLU A 187 2.19 -1.87 19.67
C GLU A 187 1.63 -1.89 18.25
N CYS A 188 1.26 -0.73 17.69
CA CYS A 188 0.77 -0.64 16.32
C CYS A 188 1.84 -1.12 15.35
N ARG A 189 1.41 -1.86 14.32
CA ARG A 189 2.31 -2.30 13.26
C ARG A 189 2.52 -1.24 12.20
N ALA A 190 3.69 -1.30 11.59
CA ALA A 190 4.03 -0.56 10.39
C ALA A 190 4.87 -1.45 9.47
N THR A 191 4.93 -1.09 8.19
CA THR A 191 5.79 -1.74 7.20
C THR A 191 6.95 -0.81 6.87
N ILE A 192 8.16 -1.34 6.80
CA ILE A 192 9.37 -0.56 6.52
C ILE A 192 9.39 -0.14 5.05
N GLY A 193 9.85 1.09 4.81
CA GLY A 193 9.96 1.70 3.49
C GLY A 193 8.83 2.70 3.21
N ALA A 194 8.95 3.40 2.08
CA ALA A 194 7.89 4.22 1.51
C ALA A 194 7.01 3.37 0.59
N VAL A 195 5.75 3.77 0.40
CA VAL A 195 4.83 3.15 -0.58
C VAL A 195 5.30 3.38 -2.01
#